data_AF-A0A3M1IR06-F1
#
_entry.id   AF-A0A3M1IR06-F1
#
_cell.length_a   1.000
_cell.length_b   1.000
_cell.length_c   1.000
_cell.angle_alpha   90.00
_cell.angle_beta   90.00
_cell.angle_gamma   90.00
#
_symmetry.space_group_name_H-M   'P 1'
#
loop_
_entity.id
_entity.type
_entity.pdbx_description
1 polymer ?
#
loop_
_entity_poly.entity_id
_entity_poly.type
_entity_poly.pdbx_seq_one_letter_code
_entity_poly.pdbx_strand_id
1 'polypeptide(L)' 'MYEQQQKKAIRTAQFSIIANLALAVVKGVAGVLGNSFALVADAIESTTDVFSSLLVLLGLKLSTRP' A
#
# COMPACT_ATOMS: atom_id res chain seq x y z
N MET A 1 -11.99 22.12 9.18
CA MET A 1 -12.48 20.95 8.40
C MET A 1 -11.40 20.34 7.51
N TYR A 2 -10.62 21.12 6.74
CA TYR A 2 -9.59 20.59 5.82
C TYR A 2 -8.43 19.84 6.51
N GLU A 3 -7.92 20.33 7.65
CA GLU A 3 -6.83 19.64 8.37
C GLU A 3 -7.22 18.25 8.90
N GLN A 4 -8.48 18.06 9.30
CA GLN A 4 -9.00 16.77 9.77
C GLN A 4 -9.06 15.74 8.64
N GLN A 5 -9.41 16.18 7.42
CA GLN A 5 -9.43 15.32 6.23
C GLN A 5 -8.01 14.91 5.82
N GLN A 6 -7.04 15.83 5.89
CA GLN A 6 -5.63 15.54 5.60
C GLN A 6 -5.03 14.54 6.58
N LYS A 7 -5.25 14.72 7.90
CA LYS A 7 -4.78 13.77 8.92
C LYS A 7 -5.38 12.38 8.72
N LYS A 8 -6.68 12.29 8.38
CA LYS A 8 -7.33 11.02 8.03
C LYS A 8 -6.70 10.40 6.78
N ALA A 9 -6.51 11.17 5.70
CA ALA A 9 -5.93 10.67 4.47
C ALA A 9 -4.51 10.11 4.67
N ILE A 10 -3.66 10.81 5.42
CA ILE A 10 -2.31 10.35 5.77
C ILE A 10 -2.38 9.03 6.57
N ARG A 11 -3.25 8.96 7.57
CA ARG A 11 -3.38 7.77 8.42
C ARG A 11 -3.91 6.57 7.65
N THR A 12 -4.87 6.78 6.75
CA THR A 12 -5.38 5.75 5.84
C THR A 12 -4.30 5.29 4.88
N ALA A 13 -3.53 6.20 4.27
CA ALA A 13 -2.44 5.83 3.37
C ALA A 13 -1.36 5.01 4.09
N GLN A 14 -0.99 5.39 5.33
CA GLN A 14 -0.06 4.61 6.15
C GLN A 14 -0.59 3.21 6.47
N PHE A 15 -1.88 3.10 6.82
CA PHE A 15 -2.52 1.82 7.06
C PHE A 15 -2.53 0.95 5.79
N SER A 16 -2.89 1.52 4.63
CA SER A 16 -2.87 0.83 3.34
C SER A 16 -1.49 0.32 2.96
N ILE A 17 -0.43 1.12 3.19
CA ILE A 17 0.96 0.69 2.96
C ILE A 17 1.28 -0.56 3.79
N ILE A 18 1.02 -0.51 5.10
CA ILE A 18 1.37 -1.62 6.01
C ILE A 18 0.54 -2.87 5.68
N ALA A 19 -0.76 -2.70 5.46
CA ALA A 19 -1.67 -3.81 5.16
C ALA A 19 -1.31 -4.50 3.84
N ASN A 20 -1.12 -3.73 2.77
CA ASN A 20 -0.78 -4.30 1.46
C ASN A 20 0.63 -4.90 1.44
N LEU A 21 1.58 -4.34 2.20
CA LEU A 21 2.91 -4.92 2.32
C LEU A 21 2.87 -6.28 3.03
N ALA A 22 2.11 -6.38 4.12
CA ALA A 22 1.90 -7.64 4.82
C ALA A 22 1.22 -8.67 3.90
N LEU A 23 0.19 -8.27 3.17
CA LEU A 23 -0.49 -9.13 2.20
C LEU A 23 0.44 -9.58 1.08
N ALA A 24 1.25 -8.69 0.51
CA ALA A 24 2.21 -9.03 -0.53
C ALA A 24 3.22 -10.09 -0.05
N VAL A 25 3.73 -9.95 1.18
CA VAL A 25 4.64 -10.95 1.77
C VAL A 25 3.94 -12.30 1.96
N VAL A 26 2.74 -12.30 2.56
CA VAL A 26 1.98 -13.54 2.78
C VAL A 26 1.65 -14.23 1.46
N LYS A 27 1.12 -13.49 0.47
CA LYS A 27 0.78 -14.00 -0.86
C LYS A 27 2.02 -14.48 -1.60
N GLY A 28 3.14 -13.75 -1.53
CA GLY A 28 4.39 -14.15 -2.17
C GLY A 28 4.92 -15.46 -1.60
N VAL A 29 4.99 -15.57 -0.28
CA VAL A 29 5.43 -16.80 0.41
C VAL A 29 4.47 -17.96 0.10
N ALA A 30 3.16 -17.76 0.28
CA ALA A 30 2.16 -18.79 0.00
C ALA A 30 2.12 -19.18 -1.48
N GLY A 31 2.35 -18.24 -2.40
CA GLY A 31 2.35 -18.47 -3.85
C GLY A 31 3.56 -19.28 -4.29
N VAL A 32 4.75 -18.97 -3.76
CA VAL A 32 5.96 -19.75 -4.05
C VAL A 32 5.88 -21.15 -3.43
N LEU A 33 5.52 -21.26 -2.14
CA LEU A 33 5.39 -22.56 -1.47
C LEU A 33 4.27 -23.42 -2.09
N GLY A 34 3.19 -22.79 -2.52
CA GLY A 34 2.05 -23.44 -3.17
C GLY A 34 2.19 -23.63 -4.68
N ASN A 35 3.32 -23.24 -5.29
CA ASN A 35 3.54 -23.23 -6.76
C ASN A 35 2.38 -22.58 -7.56
N SER A 36 1.78 -21.53 -7.00
CA SER A 36 0.60 -20.87 -7.57
C SER A 36 0.98 -19.55 -8.25
N PHE A 37 1.04 -19.56 -9.59
CA PHE A 37 1.24 -18.35 -10.39
C PHE A 37 0.18 -17.29 -10.15
N ALA A 38 -1.08 -17.70 -9.91
CA ALA A 38 -2.16 -16.77 -9.60
C ALA A 38 -1.90 -16.01 -8.30
N LEU A 39 -1.42 -16.71 -7.26
CA LEU A 39 -1.14 -16.09 -5.97
C LEU A 39 0.13 -15.22 -5.99
N VAL A 40 1.12 -15.60 -6.81
CA VAL A 40 2.28 -14.74 -7.08
C VAL A 40 1.86 -13.47 -7.84
N ALA A 41 0.97 -13.55 -8.83
CA ALA A 41 0.44 -12.38 -9.51
C ALA A 41 -0.32 -11.45 -8.54
N ASP A 42 -1.14 -12.02 -7.66
CA ASP A 42 -1.86 -11.29 -6.62
C ASP A 42 -0.92 -10.65 -5.57
N ALA A 43 0.25 -11.27 -5.32
CA ALA A 43 1.32 -10.67 -4.50
C ALA A 43 1.96 -9.44 -5.18
N ILE A 44 2.14 -9.48 -6.51
CA ILE A 44 2.66 -8.35 -7.30
C ILE A 44 1.63 -7.21 -7.33
N GLU A 45 0.34 -7.51 -7.47
CA GLU A 45 -0.74 -6.51 -7.37
C GLU A 45 -0.70 -5.80 -6.01
N SER A 46 -0.64 -6.57 -4.92
CA SER A 46 -0.55 -6.01 -3.56
C SER A 46 0.71 -5.16 -3.37
N THR A 47 1.82 -5.51 -4.02
CA THR A 47 3.05 -4.69 -4.02
C THR A 47 2.86 -3.37 -4.79
N THR A 48 2.11 -3.40 -5.88
CA THR A 48 1.77 -2.21 -6.68
C THR A 48 0.87 -1.25 -5.88
N ASP A 49 -0.03 -1.79 -5.05
CA ASP A 49 -0.85 -0.99 -4.15
C ASP A 49 -0.04 -0.31 -3.04
N VAL A 50 1.02 -0.97 -2.53
CA VAL A 50 1.98 -0.34 -1.61
C VAL A 50 2.67 0.84 -2.28
N PHE A 51 3.16 0.65 -3.50
CA PHE A 51 3.84 1.71 -4.25
C PHE A 51 2.91 2.88 -4.55
N SER A 52 1.68 2.61 -4.99
CA SER A 52 0.65 3.63 -5.21
C SER A 52 0.34 4.40 -3.93
N SER A 53 0.20 3.70 -2.80
CA SER A 53 -0.06 4.33 -1.50
C SER A 53 1.11 5.21 -1.01
N LEU A 54 2.36 4.81 -1.31
CA LEU A 54 3.54 5.64 -1.06
C LEU A 54 3.51 6.93 -1.89
N LEU A 55 3.18 6.84 -3.18
CA LEU A 55 3.05 8.02 -4.04
C LEU A 55 1.96 8.97 -3.54
N VAL A 56 0.81 8.45 -3.09
CA VAL A 56 -0.25 9.24 -2.47
C VAL A 56 0.27 9.96 -1.21
N LEU A 57 0.97 9.24 -0.32
CA LEU A 57 1.53 9.83 0.89
C LEU A 57 2.56 10.93 0.60
N LEU A 58 3.40 10.72 -0.42
CA LEU A 58 4.36 11.73 -0.89
C LEU A 58 3.65 12.95 -1.49
N GLY A 59 2.62 12.75 -2.32
CA GLY A 59 1.82 13.81 -2.89
C GLY A 59 1.12 14.66 -1.82
N LEU A 60 0.56 14.03 -0.78
CA LEU A 60 -0.03 14.71 0.36
C LEU A 60 1.03 15.51 1.16
N LYS A 61 2.23 14.96 1.35
CA LYS A 61 3.35 15.66 2.01
C LYS A 61 3.91 16.82 1.18
N LEU A 62 3.92 16.71 -0.15
CA LEU A 62 4.39 17.78 -1.02
C LEU A 62 3.35 18.90 -1.13
N SER A 63 2.07 18.55 -1.28
CA SER A 63 0.96 19.50 -1.31
C SER A 63 0.78 20.29 0.00
N THR A 64 1.40 19.84 1.09
CA THR A 64 1.41 20.54 2.38
C THR A 64 2.62 21.44 2.60
N ARG A 65 3.62 21.39 1.71
CA ARG A 65 4.68 22.40 1.68
C ARG A 65 4.21 23.56 0.80
N PRO A 66 4.11 24.80 1.34
CA PRO A 66 3.62 25.96 0.61
C PRO A 66 4.54 26.33 -0.55
#